data_AF-A0A1Q8VQM0-F1
#
_entry.id   AF-A0A1Q8VQM0-F1
#
_cell.length_a   1.000
_cell.length_b   1.000
_cell.length_c   1.000
_cell.angle_alpha   90.00
_cell.angle_beta   90.00
_cell.angle_gamma   90.00
#
_symmetry.space_group_name_H-M   'P 1'
#
loop_
_entity.id
_entity.type
_entity.pdbx_description
1 polymer ?
#
loop_
_entity_poly.entity_id
_entity_poly.type
_entity_poly.pdbx_seq_one_letter_code
_entity_poly.pdbx_strand_id
1 'polypeptide(L)'
;ADAVAELLVRRDGADPELAARAARASQSHIGLARHLATDAGAWDRRRRLLLAPVSLRSVGDAVLAAASLVEAAESEAKEATAERDAREKAELTRALGLESDGRIPAALRAQIRQLEEDQKRRAKRARTDVLDRAMIDLLSFYRDVLTTQMGSDVERVNLDLSEAVDQAARTTSPEQSLTRIAAIEECRSRLRSNAAPLLAVEALMVQLRPQAEGR
;
A
#
# COMPACT_ATOMS: atom_id res chain seq x y z
N ALA A 1 8.13 -11.02 15.07
CA ALA A 1 6.67 -11.04 14.87
C ALA A 1 5.94 -10.93 16.20
N ASP A 2 6.30 -11.76 17.19
CA ASP A 2 5.59 -11.88 18.47
C ASP A 2 5.39 -10.55 19.20
N ALA A 3 6.43 -9.74 19.34
CA ALA A 3 6.33 -8.42 19.97
C ALA A 3 5.31 -7.47 19.27
N VAL A 4 5.15 -7.59 17.95
CA VAL A 4 4.16 -6.80 17.20
C VAL A 4 2.77 -7.38 17.38
N ALA A 5 2.61 -8.71 17.39
CA ALA A 5 1.34 -9.35 17.68
C ALA A 5 0.84 -8.98 19.10
N GLU A 6 1.70 -9.06 20.10
CA GLU A 6 1.39 -8.63 21.48
C GLU A 6 1.02 -7.15 21.57
N LEU A 7 1.69 -6.29 20.78
CA LEU A 7 1.35 -4.86 20.72
C LEU A 7 -0.06 -4.66 20.16
N LEU A 8 -0.42 -5.38 19.09
CA LEU A 8 -1.75 -5.30 18.47
C LEU A 8 -2.85 -5.78 19.40
N VAL A 9 -2.65 -6.89 20.11
CA VAL A 9 -3.61 -7.38 21.10
C VAL A 9 -3.80 -6.35 22.23
N ARG A 10 -2.71 -5.88 22.84
CA ARG A 10 -2.78 -4.99 24.01
C ARG A 10 -3.29 -3.59 23.69
N ARG A 11 -2.86 -3.00 22.58
CA ARG A 11 -3.16 -1.60 22.24
C ARG A 11 -4.39 -1.47 21.35
N ASP A 12 -4.53 -2.36 20.36
CA ASP A 12 -5.53 -2.23 19.30
C ASP A 12 -6.71 -3.20 19.49
N GLY A 13 -6.68 -4.08 20.51
CA GLY A 13 -7.77 -5.00 20.83
C GLY A 13 -7.99 -6.08 19.77
N ALA A 14 -6.98 -6.35 18.95
CA ALA A 14 -7.06 -7.36 17.90
C ALA A 14 -7.16 -8.77 18.48
N ASP A 15 -7.92 -9.64 17.81
CA ASP A 15 -7.91 -11.08 18.06
C ASP A 15 -6.46 -11.63 18.00
N PRO A 16 -6.03 -12.51 18.93
CA PRO A 16 -4.64 -13.01 18.95
C PRO A 16 -4.19 -13.72 17.68
N GLU A 17 -5.05 -14.50 17.02
CA GLU A 17 -4.71 -15.19 15.78
C GLU A 17 -4.57 -14.20 14.63
N LEU A 18 -5.50 -13.24 14.54
CA LEU A 18 -5.43 -12.14 13.57
C LEU A 18 -4.16 -11.29 13.79
N ALA A 19 -3.83 -10.97 15.04
CA ALA A 19 -2.64 -10.20 15.39
C ALA A 19 -1.34 -10.92 15.00
N ALA A 20 -1.25 -12.22 15.27
CA ALA A 20 -0.11 -13.04 14.86
C ALA A 20 0.02 -13.09 13.32
N ARG A 21 -1.10 -13.30 12.62
CA ARG A 21 -1.13 -13.33 11.15
C ARG A 21 -0.73 -11.98 10.56
N ALA A 22 -1.26 -10.87 11.08
CA ALA A 22 -0.93 -9.52 10.65
C ALA A 22 0.53 -9.16 10.95
N ALA A 23 1.08 -9.58 12.10
CA ALA A 23 2.47 -9.36 12.45
C ALA A 23 3.45 -10.13 11.54
N ARG A 24 3.09 -11.36 11.15
CA ARG A 24 3.86 -12.15 10.17
C ARG A 24 3.79 -11.51 8.78
N ALA A 25 2.58 -11.26 8.27
CA ALA A 25 2.36 -10.69 6.93
C ALA A 25 3.01 -9.30 6.76
N SER A 26 3.04 -8.51 7.84
CA SER A 26 3.71 -7.20 7.86
C SER A 26 5.22 -7.27 8.07
N GLN A 27 5.80 -8.46 8.26
CA GLN A 27 7.22 -8.66 8.60
C GLN A 27 7.67 -7.78 9.77
N SER A 28 6.84 -7.71 10.82
CA SER A 28 7.04 -6.85 12.01
C SER A 28 6.99 -5.33 11.76
N HIS A 29 6.43 -4.87 10.64
CA HIS A 29 6.14 -3.45 10.42
C HIS A 29 4.85 -3.04 11.14
N ILE A 30 4.97 -2.34 12.27
CA ILE A 30 3.85 -1.98 13.17
C ILE A 30 2.67 -1.32 12.45
N GLY A 31 2.93 -0.35 11.56
CA GLY A 31 1.87 0.37 10.83
C GLY A 31 1.01 -0.54 9.94
N LEU A 32 1.65 -1.33 9.08
CA LEU A 32 0.99 -2.34 8.25
C LEU A 32 0.32 -3.45 9.08
N ALA A 33 0.97 -3.93 10.15
CA ALA A 33 0.39 -4.92 11.04
C ALA A 33 -0.92 -4.42 11.65
N ARG A 34 -0.92 -3.17 12.13
CA ARG A 34 -2.12 -2.51 12.65
C ARG A 34 -3.19 -2.39 11.60
N HIS A 35 -2.85 -1.91 10.41
CA HIS A 35 -3.80 -1.80 9.31
C HIS A 35 -4.48 -3.13 8.98
N LEU A 36 -3.70 -4.22 8.84
CA LEU A 36 -4.25 -5.57 8.60
C LEU A 36 -5.09 -6.10 9.75
N ALA A 37 -4.86 -5.64 10.98
CA ALA A 37 -5.60 -6.06 12.15
C ALA A 37 -6.89 -5.26 12.38
N THR A 38 -6.98 -4.02 11.90
CA THR A 38 -8.10 -3.12 12.21
C THR A 38 -9.02 -2.82 11.03
N ASP A 39 -8.56 -3.00 9.79
CA ASP A 39 -9.35 -2.72 8.59
C ASP A 39 -9.87 -4.03 7.97
N ALA A 40 -11.20 -4.19 7.97
CA ALA A 40 -11.88 -5.38 7.48
C ALA A 40 -11.60 -5.69 5.99
N GLY A 41 -11.31 -4.67 5.17
CA GLY A 41 -11.01 -4.83 3.75
C GLY A 41 -9.53 -4.97 3.42
N ALA A 42 -8.63 -4.78 4.39
CA ALA A 42 -7.18 -4.75 4.14
C ALA A 42 -6.66 -6.08 3.57
N TRP A 43 -7.13 -7.21 4.10
CA TRP A 43 -6.72 -8.55 3.63
C TRP A 43 -7.16 -8.83 2.20
N ASP A 44 -8.37 -8.44 1.83
CA ASP A 44 -8.87 -8.62 0.46
C ASP A 44 -8.12 -7.73 -0.53
N ARG A 45 -7.85 -6.47 -0.16
CA ARG A 45 -7.03 -5.55 -0.98
C ARG A 45 -5.62 -6.12 -1.17
N ARG A 46 -5.00 -6.59 -0.10
CA ARG A 46 -3.69 -7.24 -0.12
C ARG A 46 -3.68 -8.49 -1.01
N ARG A 47 -4.67 -9.38 -0.87
CA ARG A 47 -4.80 -10.57 -1.70
C ARG A 47 -4.94 -10.22 -3.18
N ARG A 48 -5.78 -9.26 -3.54
CA ARG A 48 -5.94 -8.80 -4.94
C ARG A 48 -4.62 -8.25 -5.50
N LEU A 49 -3.91 -7.44 -4.72
CA LEU A 49 -2.61 -6.90 -5.10
C LEU A 49 -1.59 -8.02 -5.38
N LEU A 50 -1.47 -8.98 -4.47
CA LEU A 50 -0.48 -10.06 -4.58
C LEU A 50 -0.78 -11.08 -5.68
N LEU A 51 -2.06 -11.24 -6.03
CA LEU A 51 -2.48 -12.06 -7.17
C LEU A 51 -2.43 -11.32 -8.50
N ALA A 52 -2.29 -9.99 -8.49
CA ALA A 52 -2.24 -9.21 -9.73
C ALA A 52 -1.12 -9.70 -10.67
N PRO A 53 0.15 -9.84 -10.25
CA PRO A 53 1.26 -10.20 -11.15
C PRO A 53 1.08 -11.52 -11.91
N VAL A 54 0.42 -12.52 -11.32
CA VAL A 54 0.16 -13.80 -11.99
C VAL A 54 -1.05 -13.75 -12.94
N SER A 55 -1.89 -12.72 -12.84
CA SER A 55 -3.13 -12.58 -13.62
C SER A 55 -3.02 -11.64 -14.81
N LEU A 56 -1.99 -10.78 -14.87
CA LEU A 56 -1.78 -9.83 -15.97
C LEU A 56 -1.44 -10.58 -17.27
N ARG A 57 -2.27 -10.44 -18.32
CA ARG A 57 -2.06 -11.12 -19.61
C ARG A 57 -1.55 -10.16 -20.69
N SER A 58 -1.88 -8.88 -20.56
CA SER A 58 -1.51 -7.84 -21.52
C SER A 58 -0.92 -6.59 -20.85
N VAL A 59 -0.32 -5.70 -21.65
CA VAL A 59 0.08 -4.36 -21.19
C VAL A 59 -1.15 -3.54 -20.77
N GLY A 60 -2.28 -3.70 -21.46
CA GLY A 60 -3.54 -3.06 -21.08
C GLY A 60 -4.00 -3.47 -19.69
N ASP A 61 -3.92 -4.77 -19.36
CA ASP A 61 -4.25 -5.27 -18.02
C ASP A 61 -3.35 -4.65 -16.96
N ALA A 62 -2.06 -4.50 -17.26
CA ALA A 62 -1.09 -3.90 -16.35
C ALA A 62 -1.40 -2.43 -16.07
N VAL A 63 -1.77 -1.66 -17.09
CA VAL A 63 -2.17 -0.25 -16.94
C VAL A 63 -3.47 -0.13 -16.14
N LEU A 64 -4.47 -0.97 -16.41
CA LEU A 64 -5.72 -0.98 -15.65
C LEU A 64 -5.53 -1.39 -14.18
N ALA A 65 -4.67 -2.37 -13.92
CA ALA A 65 -4.32 -2.77 -12.56
C ALA A 65 -3.58 -1.65 -11.81
N ALA A 66 -2.68 -0.93 -12.50
CA ALA A 66 -2.00 0.24 -11.95
C ALA A 66 -2.97 1.36 -11.60
N ALA A 67 -3.90 1.72 -12.51
CA ALA A 67 -4.94 2.71 -12.26
C ALA A 67 -5.80 2.32 -11.05
N SER A 68 -6.27 1.07 -11.01
CA SER A 68 -7.07 0.55 -9.88
C SER A 68 -6.31 0.62 -8.55
N LEU A 69 -5.01 0.33 -8.53
CA LEU A 69 -4.18 0.42 -7.33
C LEU A 69 -4.01 1.87 -6.86
N VAL A 70 -3.78 2.80 -7.77
CA VAL A 70 -3.62 4.22 -7.45
C VAL A 70 -4.94 4.84 -6.98
N GLU A 71 -6.05 4.53 -7.63
CA GLU A 71 -7.39 4.98 -7.21
C GLU A 71 -7.74 4.44 -5.81
N ALA A 72 -7.47 3.15 -5.55
CA ALA A 72 -7.68 2.57 -4.23
C ALA A 72 -6.81 3.26 -3.16
N ALA A 73 -5.54 3.57 -3.48
CA ALA A 73 -4.66 4.29 -2.57
C ALA A 73 -5.13 5.74 -2.30
N GLU A 74 -5.72 6.39 -3.31
CA GLU A 74 -6.33 7.72 -3.16
C GLU A 74 -7.58 7.70 -2.28
N SER A 75 -8.45 6.69 -2.44
CA SER A 75 -9.62 6.51 -1.58
C SER A 75 -9.20 6.26 -0.14
N GLU A 76 -8.26 5.31 0.08
CA GLU A 76 -7.80 4.98 1.43
C GLU A 76 -7.13 6.19 2.11
N ALA A 77 -6.30 6.94 1.38
CA ALA A 77 -5.68 8.15 1.90
C ALA A 77 -6.70 9.23 2.28
N LYS A 78 -7.74 9.40 1.46
CA LYS A 78 -8.83 10.36 1.73
C LYS A 78 -9.65 9.95 2.95
N GLU A 79 -10.01 8.67 3.05
CA GLU A 79 -10.73 8.14 4.21
C GLU A 79 -9.91 8.30 5.50
N ALA A 80 -8.61 8.03 5.44
CA ALA A 80 -7.71 8.14 6.58
C ALA A 80 -7.54 9.58 7.11
N THR A 81 -7.71 10.61 6.28
CA THR A 81 -7.59 12.02 6.70
C THR A 81 -8.91 12.75 6.87
N ALA A 82 -10.02 12.24 6.33
CA ALA A 82 -11.31 12.95 6.25
C ALA A 82 -11.81 13.48 7.60
N GLU A 83 -11.85 12.65 8.64
CA GLU A 83 -12.36 13.05 9.96
C GLU A 83 -11.50 14.15 10.59
N ARG A 84 -10.17 14.00 10.48
CA ARG A 84 -9.21 14.97 11.00
C ARG A 84 -9.31 16.30 10.24
N ASP A 85 -9.35 16.24 8.92
CA ASP A 85 -9.39 17.42 8.05
C ASP A 85 -10.69 18.21 8.27
N ALA A 86 -11.82 17.51 8.47
CA ALA A 86 -13.10 18.12 8.83
C ALA A 86 -13.07 18.80 10.21
N ARG A 87 -12.46 18.15 11.21
CA ARG A 87 -12.29 18.72 12.56
C ARG A 87 -11.42 19.97 12.54
N GLU A 88 -10.24 19.89 11.92
CA GLU A 88 -9.31 21.03 11.80
C GLU A 88 -9.97 22.23 11.10
N LYS A 89 -10.76 21.97 10.04
CA LYS A 89 -11.53 23.01 9.35
C LYS A 89 -12.61 23.62 10.25
N ALA A 90 -13.39 22.81 10.96
CA ALA A 90 -14.43 23.29 11.86
C ALA A 90 -13.86 24.09 13.05
N GLU A 91 -12.71 23.67 13.59
CA GLU A 91 -11.99 24.40 14.63
C GLU A 91 -11.48 25.75 14.14
N LEU A 92 -10.85 25.80 12.94
CA LEU A 92 -10.38 27.05 12.36
C LEU A 92 -11.54 28.01 12.09
N THR A 93 -12.63 27.55 11.45
CA THR A 93 -13.81 28.37 11.17
C THR A 93 -14.40 28.98 12.45
N ARG A 94 -14.52 28.19 13.52
CA ARG A 94 -14.98 28.68 14.84
C ARG A 94 -14.03 29.70 15.45
N ALA A 95 -12.72 29.43 15.42
CA ALA A 95 -11.70 30.34 15.97
C ALA A 95 -11.68 31.70 15.24
N LEU A 96 -12.09 31.72 13.97
CA LEU A 96 -12.19 32.92 13.15
C LEU A 96 -13.53 33.64 13.26
N GLY A 97 -14.46 33.16 14.09
CA GLY A 97 -15.78 33.74 14.27
C GLY A 97 -16.66 33.65 13.02
N LEU A 98 -16.38 32.70 12.14
CA LEU A 98 -17.17 32.47 10.93
C LEU A 98 -18.36 31.57 11.24
N GLU A 99 -19.53 31.95 10.74
CA GLU A 99 -20.65 31.01 10.67
C GLU A 99 -20.34 29.93 9.62
N SER A 100 -20.77 28.69 9.87
CA SER A 100 -20.41 27.50 9.09
C SER A 100 -20.71 27.63 7.58
N ASP A 101 -21.69 28.44 7.20
CA ASP A 101 -22.12 28.68 5.81
C ASP A 101 -21.91 30.13 5.34
N GLY A 102 -21.18 30.93 6.13
CA GLY A 102 -20.90 32.34 5.83
C GLY A 102 -19.83 32.53 4.74
N ARG A 103 -19.95 33.59 3.94
CA ARG A 103 -18.92 33.97 2.96
C ARG A 103 -17.62 34.33 3.68
N ILE A 104 -16.52 33.65 3.33
CA ILE A 104 -15.19 33.90 3.89
C ILE A 104 -14.72 35.35 3.55
N PRO A 105 -14.50 36.21 4.56
CA PRO A 105 -13.94 37.56 4.37
C PRO A 105 -12.55 37.52 3.74
N ALA A 106 -12.21 38.52 2.94
CA ALA A 106 -10.93 38.56 2.21
C ALA A 106 -9.70 38.43 3.12
N ALA A 107 -9.74 39.06 4.31
CA ALA A 107 -8.66 39.03 5.29
C ALA A 107 -8.37 37.63 5.85
N LEU A 108 -9.33 36.71 5.81
CA LEU A 108 -9.22 35.37 6.41
C LEU A 108 -8.89 34.26 5.40
N ARG A 109 -9.00 34.56 4.10
CA ARG A 109 -8.75 33.56 3.02
C ARG A 109 -7.35 32.95 3.09
N ALA A 110 -6.34 33.72 3.49
CA ALA A 110 -4.97 33.23 3.56
C ALA A 110 -4.82 32.09 4.58
N GLN A 111 -5.52 32.17 5.73
CA GLN A 111 -5.43 31.18 6.80
C GLN A 111 -6.15 29.88 6.41
N ILE A 112 -7.33 30.00 5.79
CA ILE A 112 -8.07 28.85 5.27
C ILE A 112 -7.28 28.16 4.16
N ARG A 113 -6.71 28.94 3.23
CA ARG A 113 -5.86 28.39 2.16
C ARG A 113 -4.64 27.68 2.72
N GLN A 114 -4.00 28.23 3.75
CA GLN A 114 -2.86 27.59 4.40
C GLN A 114 -3.24 26.22 4.98
N LEU A 115 -4.40 26.12 5.65
CA LEU A 115 -4.93 24.84 6.15
C LEU A 115 -5.18 23.85 5.00
N GLU A 116 -5.82 24.30 3.91
CA GLU A 116 -6.08 23.44 2.74
C GLU A 116 -4.78 22.94 2.08
N GLU A 117 -3.75 23.79 2.01
CA GLU A 117 -2.43 23.40 1.51
C GLU A 117 -1.75 22.37 2.43
N ASP A 118 -1.89 22.51 3.75
CA ASP A 118 -1.41 21.54 4.74
C ASP A 118 -2.13 20.19 4.64
N GLN A 119 -3.45 20.22 4.52
CA GLN A 119 -4.28 19.02 4.30
C GLN A 119 -3.90 18.34 2.99
N LYS A 120 -3.72 19.10 1.90
CA LYS A 120 -3.27 18.56 0.61
C LYS A 120 -1.90 17.89 0.69
N ARG A 121 -0.95 18.50 1.42
CA ARG A 121 0.38 17.90 1.67
C ARG A 121 0.28 16.61 2.48
N ARG A 122 -0.62 16.56 3.46
CA ARG A 122 -0.89 15.35 4.26
C ARG A 122 -1.51 14.25 3.44
N ALA A 123 -2.54 14.55 2.64
CA ALA A 123 -3.19 13.60 1.74
C ALA A 123 -2.20 13.01 0.73
N LYS A 124 -1.31 13.84 0.15
CA LYS A 124 -0.24 13.34 -0.74
C LYS A 124 0.67 12.33 -0.04
N ARG A 125 1.09 12.61 1.21
CA ARG A 125 1.91 11.70 2.01
C ARG A 125 1.17 10.40 2.33
N ALA A 126 -0.08 10.50 2.80
CA ALA A 126 -0.91 9.32 3.09
C ALA A 126 -1.05 8.40 1.87
N ARG A 127 -1.29 8.97 0.66
CA ARG A 127 -1.32 8.19 -0.58
C ARG A 127 0.02 7.50 -0.87
N THR A 128 1.14 8.22 -0.74
CA THR A 128 2.47 7.65 -0.94
C THR A 128 2.74 6.51 0.06
N ASP A 129 2.33 6.65 1.31
CA ASP A 129 2.49 5.61 2.34
C ASP A 129 1.67 4.35 2.01
N VAL A 130 0.43 4.51 1.54
CA VAL A 130 -0.41 3.38 1.08
C VAL A 130 0.25 2.65 -0.10
N LEU A 131 0.81 3.39 -1.06
CA LEU A 131 1.51 2.80 -2.20
C LEU A 131 2.83 2.13 -1.78
N ASP A 132 3.65 2.72 -0.90
CA ASP A 132 4.88 2.06 -0.41
C ASP A 132 4.55 0.75 0.33
N ARG A 133 3.44 0.73 1.09
CA ARG A 133 2.95 -0.48 1.74
C ARG A 133 2.60 -1.58 0.73
N ALA A 134 1.92 -1.23 -0.37
CA ALA A 134 1.66 -2.17 -1.46
C ALA A 134 2.97 -2.72 -2.07
N MET A 135 4.00 -1.89 -2.20
CA MET A 135 5.31 -2.34 -2.68
C MET A 135 5.99 -3.31 -1.69
N ILE A 136 5.89 -3.07 -0.39
CA ILE A 136 6.39 -3.99 0.65
C ILE A 136 5.67 -5.35 0.58
N ASP A 137 4.36 -5.33 0.39
CA ASP A 137 3.59 -6.57 0.20
C ASP A 137 4.09 -7.34 -1.02
N LEU A 138 4.25 -6.68 -2.18
CA LEU A 138 4.80 -7.30 -3.39
C LEU A 138 6.22 -7.85 -3.18
N LEU A 139 7.09 -7.13 -2.47
CA LEU A 139 8.43 -7.62 -2.11
C LEU A 139 8.35 -8.89 -1.25
N SER A 140 7.43 -8.93 -0.29
CA SER A 140 7.22 -10.14 0.55
C SER A 140 6.82 -11.35 -0.28
N PHE A 141 5.98 -11.15 -1.32
CA PHE A 141 5.56 -12.21 -2.22
C PHE A 141 6.74 -12.74 -3.04
N TYR A 142 7.52 -11.86 -3.68
CA TYR A 142 8.67 -12.30 -4.47
C TYR A 142 9.82 -12.86 -3.63
N ARG A 143 9.95 -12.46 -2.35
CA ARG A 143 10.83 -13.12 -1.38
C ARG A 143 10.40 -14.57 -1.16
N ASP A 144 9.11 -14.84 -0.96
CA ASP A 144 8.61 -16.21 -0.79
C ASP A 144 8.76 -17.04 -2.08
N VAL A 145 8.61 -16.42 -3.26
CA VAL A 145 8.88 -17.06 -4.56
C VAL A 145 10.36 -17.44 -4.67
N LEU A 146 11.29 -16.50 -4.40
CA LEU A 146 12.73 -16.76 -4.46
C LEU A 146 13.17 -17.84 -3.47
N THR A 147 12.73 -17.76 -2.22
CA THR A 147 13.08 -18.77 -1.19
C THR A 147 12.62 -20.17 -1.61
N THR A 148 11.43 -20.25 -2.24
CA THR A 148 10.92 -21.50 -2.82
C THR A 148 11.76 -21.98 -4.00
N GLN A 149 12.12 -21.10 -4.93
CA GLN A 149 12.97 -21.44 -6.09
C GLN A 149 14.36 -21.92 -5.67
N MET A 150 14.89 -21.41 -4.57
CA MET A 150 16.21 -21.75 -4.03
C MET A 150 16.20 -22.97 -3.10
N GLY A 151 15.04 -23.57 -2.81
CA GLY A 151 14.92 -24.70 -1.88
C GLY A 151 15.34 -24.37 -0.44
N SER A 152 15.12 -23.13 -0.01
CA SER A 152 15.50 -22.66 1.33
C SER A 152 14.45 -23.02 2.39
N ASP A 153 14.87 -23.42 3.59
CA ASP A 153 14.01 -23.73 4.74
C ASP A 153 13.46 -22.47 5.47
N VAL A 154 13.53 -21.30 4.84
CA VAL A 154 13.04 -20.06 5.42
C VAL A 154 11.51 -20.04 5.42
N GLU A 155 10.91 -19.75 6.58
CA GLU A 155 9.45 -19.64 6.71
C GLU A 155 8.89 -18.57 5.76
N ARG A 156 7.82 -18.93 5.06
CA ARG A 156 7.09 -18.04 4.14
C ARG A 156 6.29 -17.00 4.91
N VAL A 157 6.23 -15.79 4.36
CA VAL A 157 5.39 -14.70 4.89
C VAL A 157 3.93 -14.89 4.49
N ASN A 158 3.70 -15.28 3.23
CA ASN A 158 2.40 -15.32 2.56
C ASN A 158 1.77 -16.72 2.57
N LEU A 159 1.61 -17.31 3.77
CA LEU A 159 1.10 -18.68 3.94
C LEU A 159 -0.27 -18.89 3.28
N ASP A 160 -1.14 -17.89 3.34
CA ASP A 160 -2.48 -17.89 2.74
C ASP A 160 -2.47 -17.82 1.20
N LEU A 161 -1.32 -17.56 0.59
CA LEU A 161 -1.10 -17.51 -0.86
C LEU A 161 -0.07 -18.54 -1.33
N SER A 162 0.16 -19.60 -0.56
CA SER A 162 1.17 -20.63 -0.87
C SER A 162 1.02 -21.21 -2.27
N GLU A 163 -0.20 -21.50 -2.73
CA GLU A 163 -0.44 -22.01 -4.09
C GLU A 163 0.02 -21.02 -5.18
N ALA A 164 -0.24 -19.72 -4.99
CA ALA A 164 0.16 -18.68 -5.93
C ALA A 164 1.68 -18.46 -5.92
N VAL A 165 2.31 -18.54 -4.74
CA VAL A 165 3.77 -18.52 -4.60
C VAL A 165 4.39 -19.72 -5.32
N ASP A 166 3.86 -20.93 -5.11
CA ASP A 166 4.35 -22.16 -5.73
C ASP A 166 4.17 -22.14 -7.25
N GLN A 167 3.05 -21.61 -7.73
CA GLN A 167 2.81 -21.41 -9.16
C GLN A 167 3.86 -20.45 -9.74
N ALA A 168 4.04 -19.27 -9.15
CA ALA A 168 5.01 -18.29 -9.62
C ALA A 168 6.44 -18.84 -9.60
N ALA A 169 6.81 -19.59 -8.55
CA ALA A 169 8.11 -20.25 -8.43
C ALA A 169 8.35 -21.29 -9.53
N ARG A 170 7.32 -22.05 -9.93
CA ARG A 170 7.41 -23.03 -11.02
C ARG A 170 7.46 -22.40 -12.41
N THR A 171 6.80 -21.25 -12.61
CA THR A 171 6.65 -20.63 -13.94
C THR A 171 7.67 -19.54 -14.24
N THR A 172 8.57 -19.24 -13.31
CA THR A 172 9.62 -18.23 -13.50
C THR A 172 10.97 -18.71 -12.99
N SER A 173 12.05 -18.09 -13.48
CA SER A 173 13.40 -18.33 -12.98
C SER A 173 13.74 -17.42 -11.78
N PRO A 174 14.77 -17.75 -10.99
CA PRO A 174 15.29 -16.87 -9.95
C PRO A 174 15.70 -15.48 -10.47
N GLU A 175 16.29 -15.41 -11.67
CA GLU A 175 16.72 -14.15 -12.30
C GLU A 175 15.51 -13.26 -12.65
N GLN A 176 14.42 -13.86 -13.11
CA GLN A 176 13.16 -13.13 -13.37
C GLN A 176 12.55 -12.60 -12.06
N SER A 177 12.56 -13.41 -10.99
CA SER A 177 12.11 -12.97 -9.66
C SER A 177 12.96 -11.82 -9.11
N LEU A 178 14.28 -11.88 -9.27
CA LEU A 178 15.20 -10.79 -8.88
C LEU A 178 14.95 -9.52 -9.69
N THR A 179 14.73 -9.65 -11.00
CA THR A 179 14.41 -8.51 -11.87
C THR A 179 13.12 -7.81 -11.42
N ARG A 180 12.11 -8.59 -11.02
CA ARG A 180 10.84 -8.05 -10.49
C ARG A 180 11.02 -7.36 -9.14
N ILE A 181 11.84 -7.92 -8.25
CA ILE A 181 12.22 -7.26 -6.99
C ILE A 181 12.90 -5.92 -7.26
N ALA A 182 13.86 -5.87 -8.20
CA ALA A 182 14.53 -4.63 -8.57
C ALA A 182 13.54 -3.60 -9.12
N ALA A 183 12.57 -4.01 -9.95
CA ALA A 183 11.53 -3.13 -10.46
C ALA A 183 10.63 -2.57 -9.34
N ILE A 184 10.31 -3.36 -8.31
CA ILE A 184 9.54 -2.91 -7.15
C ILE A 184 10.33 -1.87 -6.35
N GLU A 185 11.61 -2.12 -6.07
CA GLU A 185 12.46 -1.15 -5.35
C GLU A 185 12.65 0.15 -6.15
N GLU A 186 12.77 0.06 -7.48
CA GLU A 186 12.77 1.24 -8.34
C GLU A 186 11.46 2.03 -8.24
N CYS A 187 10.30 1.35 -8.27
CA CYS A 187 9.00 1.97 -8.09
C CYS A 187 8.91 2.70 -6.74
N ARG A 188 9.36 2.07 -5.65
CA ARG A 188 9.42 2.69 -4.31
C ARG A 188 10.28 3.95 -4.29
N SER A 189 11.46 3.90 -4.90
CA SER A 189 12.34 5.06 -5.04
C SER A 189 11.64 6.21 -5.77
N ARG A 190 10.96 5.91 -6.89
CA ARG A 190 10.18 6.89 -7.66
C ARG A 190 9.03 7.47 -6.82
N LEU A 191 8.29 6.66 -6.07
CA LEU A 191 7.18 7.10 -5.21
C LEU A 191 7.60 8.01 -4.05
N ARG A 192 8.81 7.82 -3.52
CA ARG A 192 9.40 8.71 -2.49
C ARG A 192 9.91 10.03 -3.07
N SER A 193 10.13 10.07 -4.38
CA SER A 193 10.51 11.28 -5.11
C SER A 193 9.27 12.09 -5.55
N ASN A 194 9.44 13.03 -6.48
CA ASN A 194 8.33 13.81 -7.06
C ASN A 194 7.73 13.19 -8.33
N ALA A 195 7.95 11.89 -8.58
CA ALA A 195 7.36 11.21 -9.74
C ALA A 195 5.82 11.18 -9.67
N ALA A 196 5.18 11.14 -10.85
CA ALA A 196 3.74 10.88 -10.94
C ALA A 196 3.46 9.43 -10.53
N PRO A 197 2.66 9.16 -9.47
CA PRO A 197 2.49 7.80 -8.96
C PRO A 197 1.90 6.83 -9.98
N LEU A 198 0.95 7.28 -10.79
CA LEU A 198 0.34 6.46 -11.84
C LEU A 198 1.39 5.91 -12.81
N LEU A 199 2.23 6.78 -13.37
CA LEU A 199 3.30 6.38 -14.28
C LEU A 199 4.32 5.42 -13.62
N ALA A 200 4.64 5.64 -12.34
CA ALA A 200 5.56 4.79 -11.61
C ALA A 200 4.99 3.38 -11.39
N VAL A 201 3.70 3.28 -11.08
CA VAL A 201 3.00 2.00 -10.87
C VAL A 201 2.71 1.30 -12.19
N GLU A 202 2.36 2.02 -13.26
CA GLU A 202 2.20 1.46 -14.60
C GLU A 202 3.49 0.79 -15.09
N ALA A 203 4.61 1.50 -14.97
CA ALA A 203 5.93 0.95 -15.32
C ALA A 203 6.24 -0.32 -14.53
N LEU A 204 5.91 -0.35 -13.23
CA LEU A 204 6.06 -1.53 -12.41
C LEU A 204 5.17 -2.69 -12.90
N MET A 205 3.87 -2.46 -13.07
CA MET A 205 2.91 -3.52 -13.43
C MET A 205 3.27 -4.18 -14.77
N VAL A 206 3.80 -3.40 -15.73
CA VAL A 206 4.31 -3.94 -16.99
C VAL A 206 5.50 -4.89 -16.77
N GLN A 207 6.40 -4.57 -15.84
CA GLN A 207 7.54 -5.43 -15.48
C GLN A 207 7.14 -6.67 -14.68
N LEU A 208 6.07 -6.58 -13.87
CA LEU A 208 5.58 -7.71 -13.07
C LEU A 208 4.80 -8.74 -13.88
N ARG A 209 4.27 -8.35 -15.04
CA ARG A 209 3.56 -9.24 -15.96
C ARG A 209 4.41 -10.50 -16.29
N PRO A 210 3.80 -11.67 -16.49
CA PRO A 210 4.49 -12.81 -17.07
C PRO A 210 5.03 -12.43 -18.45
N GLN A 211 6.35 -12.44 -18.59
CA GLN A 211 7.01 -12.25 -19.88
C GLN A 211 7.21 -13.64 -20.49
N ALA A 212 6.79 -13.82 -21.74
CA ALA A 212 7.19 -15.00 -22.50
C ALA A 212 8.71 -15.01 -22.59
N GLU A 213 9.34 -16.16 -22.37
CA GLU A 213 10.80 -16.29 -22.50
C GLU A 213 11.23 -15.73 -23.87
N GLY A 214 12.09 -14.72 -23.84
CA GLY A 214 12.87 -14.36 -25.02
C GLY A 214 13.80 -15.53 -25.30
N ARG A 215 13.48 -16.31 -26.34
CA ARG A 215 14.43 -17.25 -26.94
C ARG A 215 15.65 -16.52 -27.48
#